data_AF-A0AA40LUV9-F1
#
_entry.id   AF-A0AA40LUV9-F1
#
_cell.length_a   1.000
_cell.length_b   1.000
_cell.length_c   1.000
_cell.angle_alpha   90.00
_cell.angle_beta   90.00
_cell.angle_gamma   90.00
#
_symmetry.space_group_name_H-M   'P 1'
#
loop_
_entity.id
_entity.type
_entity.pdbx_description
1 polymer ?
#
loop_
_entity_poly.entity_id
_entity_poly.type
_entity_poly.pdbx_seq_one_letter_code
_entity_poly.pdbx_strand_id
1 'polypeptide(L)'
;MPLTSMETWYFEGGVSSVYLWDLGHGFAGVVRIKKAGDGSKKIKGSWDSIHVVEVQERSSGRSAHYKLTSSAMLWLQTNKSGSGTMKLRGSLTRQMEKMTLHTGQSLVEALKRKQQC
;
A
#
# COMPACT_ATOMS: atom_id res chain seq x y z
N MET A 1 6.62 10.16 -14.22
CA MET A 1 7.16 10.60 -12.91
C MET A 1 7.76 9.38 -12.21
N PRO A 2 9.02 9.40 -11.77
CA PRO A 2 9.62 8.23 -11.15
C PRO A 2 8.96 7.92 -9.80
N LEU A 3 8.87 6.63 -9.46
CA LEU A 3 8.27 6.09 -8.23
C LEU A 3 8.89 6.64 -6.92
N THR A 4 10.07 7.26 -6.99
CA THR A 4 10.79 7.91 -5.88
C THR A 4 9.97 8.98 -5.14
N SER A 5 8.93 9.54 -5.77
CA SER A 5 8.06 10.52 -5.09
C SER A 5 7.19 9.89 -3.99
N MET A 6 6.75 8.63 -4.11
CA MET A 6 5.79 8.06 -3.16
C MET A 6 6.43 7.77 -1.79
N GLU A 7 7.69 7.32 -1.79
CA GLU A 7 8.46 7.08 -0.56
C GLU A 7 8.73 8.38 0.20
N THR A 8 9.05 9.45 -0.55
CA THR A 8 9.41 10.76 0.02
C THR A 8 8.20 11.45 0.64
N TRP A 9 7.04 11.46 -0.03
CA TRP A 9 5.86 12.21 0.41
C TRP A 9 5.07 11.54 1.54
N TYR A 10 5.04 10.20 1.61
CA TYR A 10 4.16 9.50 2.56
C TYR A 10 4.89 8.90 3.75
N PHE A 11 6.18 8.59 3.61
CA PHE A 11 6.88 7.83 4.63
C PHE A 11 8.16 8.50 5.12
N GLU A 12 8.65 9.60 4.53
CA GLU A 12 9.90 10.28 4.96
C GLU A 12 11.02 9.26 5.30
N GLY A 13 11.11 8.17 4.53
CA GLY A 13 11.95 6.99 4.80
C GLY A 13 11.19 5.64 4.84
N GLY A 14 11.89 4.53 4.65
CA GLY A 14 11.32 3.18 4.55
C GLY A 14 11.78 2.44 3.30
N VAL A 15 11.34 1.19 3.11
CA VAL A 15 11.65 0.40 1.91
C VAL A 15 10.35 0.10 1.17
N SER A 16 10.27 0.48 -0.10
CA SER A 16 9.22 0.03 -1.00
C SER A 16 9.73 -0.97 -2.03
N SER A 17 8.84 -1.83 -2.50
CA SER A 17 9.13 -2.79 -3.57
C SER A 17 7.89 -3.02 -4.41
N VAL A 18 8.08 -3.15 -5.72
CA VAL A 18 7.01 -3.41 -6.68
C VAL A 18 7.32 -4.66 -7.49
N TYR A 19 6.33 -5.52 -7.65
CA TYR A 19 6.42 -6.75 -8.44
C TYR A 19 5.23 -6.81 -9.38
N LEU A 20 5.45 -7.14 -10.65
CA LEU A 20 4.39 -7.31 -11.64
C LEU A 20 4.46 -8.71 -12.24
N TRP A 21 3.31 -9.27 -12.61
CA TRP A 21 3.24 -10.53 -13.33
C TRP A 21 2.06 -10.54 -14.30
N ASP A 22 2.22 -11.25 -15.41
CA ASP A 22 1.19 -11.36 -16.43
C ASP A 22 0.06 -12.30 -16.01
N LEU A 23 -1.15 -12.01 -16.51
CA LEU A 23 -2.33 -12.87 -16.44
C LEU A 23 -2.77 -13.21 -17.86
N GLY A 24 -3.58 -14.26 -18.03
CA GLY A 24 -4.11 -14.63 -19.34
C GLY A 24 -4.92 -13.51 -20.04
N HIS A 25 -5.53 -12.60 -19.25
CA HIS A 25 -6.28 -11.44 -19.73
C HIS A 25 -5.93 -10.18 -18.92
N GLY A 26 -4.67 -9.73 -19.00
CA GLY A 26 -4.17 -8.52 -18.35
C GLY A 26 -2.93 -8.78 -17.50
N PHE A 27 -2.78 -8.08 -16.38
CA PHE A 27 -1.64 -8.25 -15.48
C PHE A 27 -2.04 -7.96 -14.03
N ALA A 28 -1.20 -8.37 -13.09
CA ALA A 28 -1.36 -8.03 -11.69
C ALA A 28 -0.07 -7.51 -11.08
N GLY A 29 -0.21 -6.83 -9.95
CA GLY A 29 0.85 -6.07 -9.32
C GLY A 29 0.81 -6.10 -7.80
N VAL A 30 1.98 -6.39 -7.26
CA VAL A 30 2.51 -6.22 -5.92
C VAL A 30 3.02 -4.83 -5.56
N VAL A 31 2.40 -4.01 -4.70
CA VAL A 31 3.13 -2.89 -4.07
C VAL A 31 3.25 -3.17 -2.57
N ARG A 32 4.47 -3.27 -2.07
CA ARG A 32 4.76 -3.42 -0.64
C ARG A 32 5.57 -2.24 -0.13
N ILE A 33 5.20 -1.73 1.05
CA ILE A 33 5.90 -0.66 1.74
C ILE A 33 6.12 -1.08 3.18
N LYS A 34 7.36 -1.01 3.66
CA LYS A 34 7.71 -1.29 5.05
C LYS A 34 8.44 -0.10 5.65
N LYS A 35 7.91 0.41 6.76
CA LYS A 35 8.57 1.42 7.58
C LYS A 35 8.80 0.86 8.98
N ALA A 36 10.07 0.74 9.37
CA ALA A 36 10.43 0.52 10.76
C ALA A 36 10.47 1.86 11.50
N GLY A 37 10.03 1.88 12.76
CA GLY A 37 10.30 3.00 13.65
C GLY A 37 11.81 3.15 13.83
N ASP A 38 12.25 4.38 14.02
CA ASP A 38 13.67 4.75 14.21
C ASP A 38 14.28 4.19 15.51
N GLY A 39 13.48 3.54 16.36
CA GLY A 39 13.93 2.89 17.60
C GLY A 39 14.44 3.87 18.66
N SER A 40 14.45 5.18 18.37
CA SER A 40 15.03 6.24 19.18
C SER A 40 14.14 6.67 20.35
N LYS A 41 12.85 6.27 20.32
CA LYS A 41 11.83 6.67 21.30
C LYS A 41 11.38 5.48 22.15
N LYS A 42 10.80 5.77 23.33
CA LYS A 42 10.18 4.80 24.26
C LYS A 42 9.07 3.92 23.62
N ILE A 43 8.71 4.19 22.37
CA ILE A 43 7.73 3.49 21.56
C ILE A 43 8.47 2.92 20.35
N LYS A 44 8.51 1.59 20.24
CA LYS A 44 8.96 0.85 19.06
C LYS A 44 7.75 0.58 18.18
N GLY A 45 7.96 0.55 16.86
CA GLY A 45 6.87 0.31 15.94
C GLY A 45 7.32 -0.11 14.57
N SER A 46 6.40 -0.67 13.80
CA SER A 46 6.58 -0.90 12.37
C SER A 46 5.25 -0.83 11.66
N TRP A 47 5.29 -0.33 10.44
CA TRP A 47 4.20 -0.32 9.48
C TRP A 47 4.58 -1.22 8.30
N ASP A 48 3.66 -2.10 7.89
CA ASP A 48 3.77 -2.87 6.64
C ASP A 48 2.46 -2.70 5.88
N SER A 49 2.53 -2.22 4.64
CA SER A 49 1.36 -2.13 3.77
C SER A 49 1.59 -2.87 2.47
N ILE A 50 0.62 -3.69 2.09
CA ILE A 50 0.61 -4.52 0.89
C ILE A 50 -0.62 -4.15 0.07
N HIS A 51 -0.40 -3.80 -1.19
CA HIS A 51 -1.43 -3.41 -2.15
C HIS A 51 -1.33 -4.31 -3.36
N VAL A 52 -2.30 -5.21 -3.51
CA VAL A 52 -2.42 -6.07 -4.67
C VAL A 52 -3.39 -5.41 -5.65
N VAL A 53 -2.93 -5.17 -6.86
CA VAL A 53 -3.77 -4.71 -7.96
C VAL A 53 -3.90 -5.80 -9.01
N GLU A 54 -5.11 -6.05 -9.46
CA GLU A 54 -5.41 -6.88 -10.63
C GLU A 54 -6.01 -5.97 -11.70
N VAL A 55 -5.49 -6.06 -12.92
CA VAL A 55 -5.95 -5.30 -14.08
C VAL A 55 -6.41 -6.29 -15.13
N GLN A 56 -7.70 -6.26 -15.44
CA GLN A 56 -8.27 -7.02 -16.55
C GLN A 56 -8.57 -6.08 -17.70
N GLU A 57 -7.86 -6.24 -18.81
CA GLU A 57 -8.09 -5.47 -20.02
C GLU A 57 -9.24 -6.08 -20.82
N ARG A 58 -10.18 -5.23 -21.27
CA ARG A 58 -11.23 -5.71 -22.19
C ARG A 58 -10.66 -5.82 -23.60
N SER A 59 -11.19 -6.76 -24.37
CA SER A 59 -10.81 -7.03 -25.77
C SER A 59 -10.83 -5.80 -26.69
N SER A 60 -11.59 -4.76 -26.36
CA SER A 60 -11.66 -3.51 -27.12
C SER A 60 -10.53 -2.52 -26.82
N GLY A 61 -9.67 -2.80 -25.82
CA GLY A 61 -8.54 -1.94 -25.41
C GLY A 61 -8.92 -0.57 -24.83
N ARG A 62 -10.22 -0.25 -24.74
CA ARG A 62 -10.73 1.08 -24.36
C ARG A 62 -11.06 1.22 -22.88
N SER A 63 -11.09 0.10 -22.16
CA SER A 63 -11.42 0.07 -20.73
C SER A 63 -10.73 -1.10 -20.05
N ALA A 64 -10.36 -0.90 -18.80
CA ALA A 64 -9.87 -1.97 -17.94
C ALA A 64 -10.67 -2.02 -16.62
N HIS A 65 -10.80 -3.24 -16.11
CA HIS A 65 -11.37 -3.51 -14.79
C HIS A 65 -10.23 -3.62 -13.78
N TYR A 66 -10.27 -2.76 -12.78
CA TYR A 66 -9.25 -2.68 -11.74
C TYR A 66 -9.83 -3.23 -10.45
N LYS A 67 -9.12 -4.15 -9.83
CA LYS A 67 -9.39 -4.60 -8.47
C LYS A 67 -8.18 -4.30 -7.61
N LEU A 68 -8.39 -3.57 -6.54
CA LEU A 68 -7.36 -3.21 -5.58
C LEU A 68 -7.71 -3.79 -4.21
N THR A 69 -6.84 -4.66 -3.70
CA THR A 69 -6.90 -5.18 -2.34
C THR A 69 -5.74 -4.61 -1.55
N SER A 70 -6.02 -3.80 -0.53
CA SER A 70 -5.03 -3.13 0.30
C SER A 70 -5.11 -3.64 1.72
N SER A 71 -3.98 -4.06 2.28
CA SER A 71 -3.85 -4.40 3.69
C SER A 71 -2.76 -3.56 4.33
N ALA A 72 -3.05 -3.01 5.50
CA ALA A 72 -2.08 -2.30 6.32
C ALA A 72 -1.99 -2.98 7.69
N MET A 73 -0.77 -3.27 8.13
CA MET A 73 -0.47 -3.87 9.42
C MET A 73 0.35 -2.89 10.25
N LEU A 74 -0.16 -2.62 11.46
CA LEU A 74 0.52 -1.81 12.44
C LEU A 74 0.95 -2.69 13.61
N TRP A 75 2.20 -2.52 14.03
CA TRP A 75 2.71 -3.05 15.27
C TRP A 75 3.33 -1.92 16.07
N LEU A 76 2.98 -1.83 17.35
CA LEU A 76 3.52 -0.87 18.31
C LEU A 76 3.82 -1.57 19.63
N GLN A 77 4.92 -1.18 20.26
CA GLN A 77 5.25 -1.58 21.61
C GLN A 77 5.83 -0.39 22.37
N THR A 78 5.27 -0.09 23.54
CA THR A 78 5.81 0.93 24.45
C THR A 78 6.10 0.30 25.80
N ASN A 79 7.12 0.82 26.48
CA ASN A 79 7.41 0.49 27.87
C ASN A 79 7.48 1.78 28.69
N LYS A 80 6.55 1.97 29.61
CA LYS A 80 6.49 3.14 30.49
C LYS A 80 6.46 2.69 31.95
N SER A 81 7.20 3.38 32.81
CA SER A 81 7.35 3.06 34.23
C SER A 81 6.03 3.03 35.02
N GLY A 82 4.99 3.75 34.58
CA GLY A 82 3.67 3.76 35.24
C GLY A 82 2.61 2.83 34.64
N SER A 83 2.77 2.37 33.40
CA SER A 83 1.77 1.55 32.70
C SER A 83 2.29 0.18 32.26
N GLY A 84 3.54 -0.14 32.59
CA GLY A 84 4.22 -1.35 32.14
C GLY A 84 4.41 -1.39 30.62
N THR A 85 4.48 -2.62 30.09
CA THR A 85 4.61 -2.86 28.65
C THR A 85 3.25 -2.93 27.99
N MET A 86 3.01 -2.06 27.02
CA MET A 86 1.82 -2.10 26.16
C MET A 86 2.22 -2.52 24.76
N LYS A 87 1.51 -3.51 24.20
CA LYS A 87 1.69 -4.01 22.84
C LYS A 87 0.38 -3.87 22.08
N LEU A 88 0.42 -3.24 20.92
CA LEU A 88 -0.70 -3.12 20.01
C LEU A 88 -0.29 -3.71 18.67
N ARG A 89 -1.09 -4.63 18.15
CA ARG A 89 -0.93 -5.19 16.80
C ARG A 89 -2.29 -5.28 16.15
N GLY A 90 -2.39 -4.84 14.91
CA GLY A 90 -3.63 -4.91 14.15
C GLY A 90 -3.36 -4.85 12.66
N SER A 91 -4.36 -5.26 11.90
CA SER A 91 -4.37 -5.11 10.45
C SER A 91 -5.73 -4.63 10.00
N LEU A 92 -5.74 -3.79 8.96
CA LEU A 92 -6.95 -3.39 8.25
C LEU A 92 -6.80 -3.77 6.79
N THR A 93 -7.75 -4.55 6.28
CA THR A 93 -7.80 -4.94 4.87
C THR A 93 -9.06 -4.35 4.23
N ARG A 94 -8.90 -3.73 3.06
CA ARG A 94 -10.00 -3.18 2.25
C ARG A 94 -9.83 -3.60 0.80
N GLN A 95 -10.94 -3.89 0.14
CA GLN A 95 -11.00 -4.17 -1.29
C GLN A 95 -11.84 -3.11 -1.99
N MET A 96 -11.45 -2.75 -3.21
CA MET A 96 -12.23 -1.88 -4.10
C MET A 96 -12.12 -2.38 -5.53
N GLU A 97 -13.21 -2.28 -6.25
CA GLU A 97 -13.27 -2.55 -7.69
C GLU A 97 -13.72 -1.30 -8.44
N LYS A 98 -13.12 -1.06 -9.59
CA LYS A 98 -13.45 0.09 -10.44
C LYS A 98 -13.23 -0.25 -11.91
N MET A 99 -14.25 -0.03 -12.73
CA MET A 99 -14.10 0.00 -14.17
C MET A 99 -13.74 1.41 -14.62
N THR A 100 -12.64 1.58 -15.36
CA THR A 100 -12.23 2.89 -15.86
C THR A 100 -11.94 2.80 -17.36
N LEU A 101 -12.43 3.79 -18.12
CA LEU A 101 -11.96 4.02 -19.49
C LEU A 101 -10.48 4.36 -19.44
N HIS A 102 -9.69 4.08 -20.47
CA HIS A 102 -8.28 4.51 -20.52
C HIS A 102 -8.21 6.05 -20.60
N THR A 103 -8.35 6.72 -19.46
CA THR A 103 -8.20 8.18 -19.30
C THR A 103 -7.09 8.44 -18.32
N GLY A 104 -5.84 8.19 -18.72
CA GLY A 104 -4.60 8.78 -18.15
C GLY A 104 -4.33 8.71 -16.63
N GLN A 105 -5.24 8.21 -15.80
CA GLN A 105 -5.12 8.15 -14.35
C GLN A 105 -4.24 6.96 -14.01
N SER A 106 -3.01 7.26 -13.61
CA SER A 106 -2.07 6.21 -13.22
C SER A 106 -2.60 5.47 -11.98
N LEU A 107 -2.32 4.18 -11.90
CA LEU A 107 -2.57 3.35 -10.70
C LEU A 107 -2.02 3.99 -9.42
N VAL A 108 -0.95 4.78 -9.55
CA VAL A 108 -0.33 5.55 -8.47
C VAL A 108 -1.29 6.59 -7.90
N GLU A 109 -2.07 7.28 -8.72
CA GLU A 109 -3.05 8.26 -8.24
C GLU A 109 -4.22 7.60 -7.50
N ALA A 110 -4.63 6.41 -7.96
CA ALA A 110 -5.68 5.64 -7.29
C ALA A 110 -5.22 5.13 -5.91
N LEU A 111 -3.96 4.70 -5.79
CA LEU A 111 -3.33 4.31 -4.52
C LEU A 111 -3.18 5.52 -3.57
N LYS A 112 -2.72 6.67 -4.08
CA LYS A 112 -2.55 7.91 -3.29
C LYS A 112 -3.85 8.38 -2.64
N ARG A 113 -4.97 8.37 -3.37
CA ARG A 113 -6.28 8.80 -2.85
C ARG A 113 -6.83 7.90 -1.74
N LYS A 114 -6.42 6.63 -1.68
CA LYS A 114 -6.97 5.66 -0.72
C LYS A 114 -6.20 5.55 0.58
N GLN A 115 -4.93 5.96 0.61
CA GLN A 115 -4.17 6.05 1.87
C GLN A 115 -4.44 7.35 2.65
N GLN A 116 -5.23 8.28 2.09
CA GLN A 116 -5.53 9.58 2.69
C GLN A 116 -6.97 9.71 3.24
N CYS A 117 -7.73 8.61 3.25
CA CYS A 117 -9.06 8.51 3.87
C CYS A 117 -9.01 7.73 5.18
#